data_AF-A0A1C5XPV8-F1
#
_entry.id   AF-A0A1C5XPV8-F1
#
_cell.length_a   1.000
_cell.length_b   1.000
_cell.length_c   1.000
_cell.angle_alpha   90.00
_cell.angle_beta   90.00
_cell.angle_gamma   90.00
#
_symmetry.space_group_name_H-M   'P 1'
#
loop_
_entity.id
_entity.type
_entity.pdbx_description
1 polymer ?
#
loop_
_entity_poly.entity_id
_entity_poly.type
_entity_poly.pdbx_seq_one_letter_code
_entity_poly.pdbx_strand_id
1 'polypeptide(L)'
;MSKANKSNKAIKYRLYPNDEQKVMFAKTFGCCRFVYNQLLALQKQRYKDGESHLSKLKSNEFATRTLKKDYDFLKEIDKFAVSNAVFHLADAYDRFFKKQNHFPKFKSKRKSKKSYTTNFTNNNILIGKNVIKLPKVGMVKAVIHKLPKDDWKLKSVTVSQDSVGNYFASVLFGYEQEDIPSVSKSSTNAIGLDYKSDGLYMDSNGNKAGVHKYYRESHKKLAKQQRRLSRKAGSKKNETKSSNYFKQMRKVNRIYRKIANQRLDSFHKKSTEIANQYDIVCVEDLDMKAIGNKGFGNGKATFDNGYGMFLNMLDYKLKERGKYFVKVDKWYPSSQICHCCGSVKKLDLKDRVYTCDCGYTGDRDHNAAINILTEGLRILQSL
;
A
#
# COMPACT_ATOMS: atom_id res chain seq x y z
N MET A 1 -23.80 -19.31 18.83
CA MET A 1 -22.42 -19.46 18.33
C MET A 1 -22.08 -18.24 17.49
N SER A 2 -21.25 -17.33 18.01
CA SER A 2 -20.78 -16.16 17.24
C SER A 2 -20.05 -16.67 15.99
N LYS A 3 -20.30 -16.06 14.82
CA LYS A 3 -19.52 -16.34 13.61
C LYS A 3 -18.07 -15.94 13.90
N ALA A 4 -17.19 -16.91 14.09
CA ALA A 4 -15.75 -16.66 14.23
C ALA A 4 -15.30 -15.71 13.10
N ASN A 5 -14.76 -14.56 13.49
CA ASN A 5 -14.44 -13.49 12.54
C ASN A 5 -13.17 -13.91 11.78
N LYS A 6 -13.33 -14.36 10.53
CA LYS A 6 -12.23 -14.86 9.71
C LYS A 6 -11.42 -13.69 9.18
N SER A 7 -10.18 -13.56 9.65
CA SER A 7 -9.25 -12.52 9.24
C SER A 7 -8.13 -13.07 8.37
N ASN A 8 -7.54 -12.19 7.57
CA ASN A 8 -6.43 -12.54 6.68
C ASN A 8 -5.20 -11.70 7.02
N LYS A 9 -4.03 -12.33 7.06
CA LYS A 9 -2.74 -11.65 7.26
C LYS A 9 -1.71 -12.21 6.30
N ALA A 10 -0.91 -11.32 5.73
CA ALA A 10 0.14 -11.71 4.80
C ALA A 10 1.52 -11.48 5.40
N ILE A 11 2.41 -12.46 5.25
CA ILE A 11 3.83 -12.32 5.58
C ILE A 11 4.63 -12.29 4.28
N LYS A 12 5.50 -11.29 4.13
CA LYS A 12 6.25 -11.07 2.89
C LYS A 12 7.69 -11.53 3.04
N TYR A 13 8.05 -12.63 2.39
CA TYR A 13 9.40 -13.19 2.37
C TYR A 13 10.19 -12.74 1.15
N ARG A 14 11.51 -12.61 1.35
CA ARG A 14 12.47 -12.35 0.29
C ARG A 14 12.85 -13.66 -0.39
N LEU A 15 12.74 -13.73 -1.72
CA LEU A 15 13.13 -14.90 -2.53
C LEU A 15 14.47 -14.69 -3.26
N TYR A 16 15.19 -15.80 -3.45
CA TYR A 16 16.45 -15.92 -4.18
C TYR A 16 16.37 -17.07 -5.21
N PRO A 17 15.59 -16.90 -6.29
CA PRO A 17 15.47 -17.92 -7.32
C PRO A 17 16.80 -18.13 -8.08
N ASN A 18 17.03 -19.37 -8.51
CA ASN A 18 18.06 -19.70 -9.51
C ASN A 18 17.62 -19.22 -10.91
N ASP A 19 18.45 -19.44 -11.95
CA ASP A 19 18.16 -18.89 -13.28
C ASP A 19 16.95 -19.57 -13.97
N GLU A 20 16.80 -20.89 -13.82
CA GLU A 20 15.62 -21.61 -14.32
C GLU A 20 14.33 -21.10 -13.67
N GLN A 21 14.34 -20.90 -12.35
CA GLN A 21 13.21 -20.36 -11.60
C GLN A 21 12.89 -18.91 -12.01
N LYS A 22 13.92 -18.09 -12.30
CA LYS A 22 13.70 -16.72 -12.84
C LYS A 22 13.03 -16.75 -14.20
N VAL A 23 13.44 -17.68 -15.09
CA VAL A 23 12.80 -17.89 -16.40
C VAL A 23 11.35 -18.29 -16.17
N MET A 24 11.09 -19.24 -15.28
CA MET A 24 9.74 -19.70 -14.99
C MET A 24 8.85 -18.56 -14.47
N PHE A 25 9.33 -17.78 -13.50
CA PHE A 25 8.60 -16.59 -13.04
C PHE A 25 8.33 -15.58 -14.16
N ALA A 26 9.30 -15.34 -15.05
CA ALA A 26 9.12 -14.43 -16.17
C ALA A 26 8.04 -14.91 -17.15
N LYS A 27 8.02 -16.22 -17.46
CA LYS A 27 6.96 -16.87 -18.24
C LYS A 27 5.61 -16.70 -17.55
N THR A 28 5.51 -17.01 -16.26
CA THR A 28 4.25 -16.89 -15.50
C THR A 28 3.72 -15.45 -15.47
N PHE A 29 4.58 -14.45 -15.20
CA PHE A 29 4.18 -13.03 -15.27
C PHE A 29 3.68 -12.62 -16.68
N GLY A 30 4.30 -13.19 -17.73
CA GLY A 30 3.89 -13.00 -19.11
C GLY A 30 2.49 -13.56 -19.39
N CYS A 31 2.27 -14.81 -19.00
CA CYS A 31 1.00 -15.52 -19.17
C CYS A 31 -0.14 -14.84 -18.43
N CYS A 32 0.04 -14.46 -17.15
CA CYS A 32 -1.00 -13.75 -16.39
C CYS A 32 -1.39 -12.42 -17.05
N ARG A 33 -0.40 -11.68 -17.59
CA ARG A 33 -0.66 -10.45 -18.34
C ARG A 33 -1.44 -10.73 -19.63
N PHE A 34 -1.05 -11.78 -20.36
CA PHE A 34 -1.70 -12.18 -21.60
C PHE A 34 -3.17 -12.55 -21.36
N VAL A 35 -3.45 -13.45 -20.42
CA VAL A 35 -4.81 -13.90 -20.07
C VAL A 35 -5.68 -12.72 -19.66
N TYR A 36 -5.18 -11.84 -18.78
CA TYR A 36 -5.91 -10.64 -18.37
C TYR A 36 -6.28 -9.75 -19.58
N ASN A 37 -5.33 -9.54 -20.50
CA ASN A 37 -5.57 -8.69 -21.66
C ASN A 37 -6.54 -9.34 -22.65
N GLN A 38 -6.45 -10.65 -22.89
CA GLN A 38 -7.38 -11.34 -23.78
C GLN A 38 -8.81 -11.31 -23.24
N LEU A 39 -8.99 -11.52 -21.94
CA LEU A 39 -10.31 -11.42 -21.33
C LEU A 39 -10.86 -9.98 -21.33
N LEU A 40 -10.00 -8.98 -21.13
CA LEU A 40 -10.42 -7.58 -21.24
C LEU A 40 -10.80 -7.21 -22.69
N ALA A 41 -10.10 -7.75 -23.69
CA ALA A 41 -10.45 -7.57 -25.09
C ALA A 41 -11.79 -8.25 -25.40
N LEU A 42 -11.99 -9.49 -24.94
CA LEU A 42 -13.25 -10.21 -25.08
C LEU A 42 -14.41 -9.45 -24.45
N GLN A 43 -14.30 -9.03 -23.20
CA GLN A 43 -15.36 -8.27 -22.51
C GLN A 43 -15.69 -6.95 -23.21
N LYS A 44 -14.69 -6.27 -23.79
CA LYS A 44 -14.92 -5.06 -24.59
C LYS A 44 -15.65 -5.37 -25.89
N GLN A 45 -15.33 -6.48 -26.54
CA GLN A 45 -15.98 -6.91 -27.77
C GLN A 45 -17.45 -7.26 -27.50
N ARG A 46 -17.70 -8.11 -26.50
CA ARG A 46 -19.05 -8.45 -26.02
C ARG A 46 -19.92 -7.22 -25.75
N TYR A 47 -19.35 -6.21 -25.07
CA TYR A 47 -20.07 -4.96 -24.83
C TYR A 47 -20.44 -4.21 -26.12
N LYS A 48 -19.54 -4.17 -27.11
CA LYS A 48 -19.85 -3.58 -28.42
C LYS A 48 -20.94 -4.35 -29.16
N ASP A 49 -20.95 -5.66 -29.01
CA ASP A 49 -21.90 -6.56 -29.66
C ASP A 49 -23.25 -6.64 -28.91
N GLY A 50 -23.45 -5.82 -27.87
CA GLY A 50 -24.67 -5.80 -27.06
C GLY A 50 -24.84 -7.02 -26.14
N GLU A 51 -23.81 -7.84 -25.99
CA GLU A 51 -23.85 -9.06 -25.20
C GLU A 51 -23.64 -8.78 -23.70
N SER A 52 -24.20 -9.67 -22.88
CA SER A 52 -24.04 -9.60 -21.43
C SER A 52 -22.59 -9.82 -20.99
N HIS A 53 -22.21 -9.14 -19.90
CA HIS A 53 -20.90 -9.26 -19.26
C HIS A 53 -20.63 -10.71 -18.82
N LEU A 54 -19.45 -11.24 -19.17
CA LEU A 54 -19.07 -12.59 -18.74
C LEU A 54 -18.86 -12.64 -17.23
N SER A 55 -19.51 -13.59 -16.57
CA SER A 55 -19.29 -13.84 -15.15
C SER A 55 -17.85 -14.33 -14.89
N LYS A 56 -17.40 -14.22 -13.63
CA LYS A 56 -16.10 -14.74 -13.18
C LYS A 56 -15.91 -16.23 -13.53
N LEU A 57 -16.97 -17.03 -13.37
CA LEU A 57 -16.95 -18.47 -13.65
C LEU A 57 -16.78 -18.72 -15.16
N LYS A 58 -17.63 -18.11 -15.99
CA LYS A 58 -17.54 -18.25 -17.45
C LYS A 58 -16.21 -17.72 -18.01
N SER A 59 -15.69 -16.63 -17.45
CA SER A 59 -14.37 -16.10 -17.82
C SER A 59 -13.22 -17.07 -17.50
N ASN A 60 -13.31 -17.77 -16.36
CA ASN A 60 -12.31 -18.77 -15.96
C ASN A 60 -12.42 -20.04 -16.82
N GLU A 61 -13.64 -20.42 -17.18
CA GLU A 61 -13.89 -21.49 -18.13
C GLU A 61 -13.30 -21.16 -19.51
N PHE A 62 -13.57 -19.98 -20.06
CA PHE A 62 -12.98 -19.53 -21.33
C PHE A 62 -11.44 -19.55 -21.29
N ALA A 63 -10.84 -19.05 -20.21
CA ALA A 63 -9.39 -19.09 -20.05
C ALA A 63 -8.83 -20.53 -20.00
N THR A 64 -9.60 -21.49 -19.48
CA THR A 64 -9.14 -22.88 -19.29
C THR A 64 -9.44 -23.77 -20.49
N ARG A 65 -10.62 -23.61 -21.12
CA ARG A 65 -11.10 -24.47 -22.22
C ARG A 65 -10.75 -23.92 -23.60
N THR A 66 -10.60 -22.61 -23.74
CA THR A 66 -10.31 -21.96 -25.02
C THR A 66 -8.86 -21.51 -25.05
N LEU A 67 -8.48 -20.54 -24.21
CA LEU A 67 -7.13 -19.96 -24.28
C LEU A 67 -6.01 -20.99 -24.07
N LYS A 68 -6.17 -21.96 -23.15
CA LYS A 68 -5.15 -23.00 -22.98
C LYS A 68 -5.06 -23.99 -24.15
N LYS A 69 -6.11 -24.14 -24.95
CA LYS A 69 -6.06 -24.96 -26.16
C LYS A 69 -5.35 -24.20 -27.28
N ASP A 70 -5.70 -22.92 -27.45
CA ASP A 70 -5.15 -22.08 -28.51
C ASP A 70 -3.69 -21.67 -28.26
N TYR A 71 -3.29 -21.64 -26.98
CA TYR A 71 -1.98 -21.15 -26.55
C TYR A 71 -1.30 -22.13 -25.58
N ASP A 72 -0.55 -23.09 -26.14
CA ASP A 72 0.10 -24.17 -25.38
C ASP A 72 1.03 -23.70 -24.26
N PHE A 73 1.69 -22.55 -24.43
CA PHE A 73 2.56 -21.98 -23.39
C PHE A 73 1.83 -21.69 -22.06
N LEU A 74 0.50 -21.59 -22.07
CA LEU A 74 -0.32 -21.44 -20.86
C LEU A 74 -0.41 -22.74 -20.03
N LYS A 75 -0.08 -23.90 -20.61
CA LYS A 75 0.00 -25.20 -19.93
C LYS A 75 1.30 -25.38 -19.15
N GLU A 76 2.35 -24.64 -19.52
CA GLU A 76 3.65 -24.68 -18.83
C GLU A 76 3.54 -24.17 -17.38
N ILE A 77 2.70 -23.16 -17.16
CA ILE A 77 2.58 -22.45 -15.88
C ILE A 77 1.55 -23.07 -14.94
N ASP A 78 1.62 -22.66 -13.67
CA ASP A 78 0.63 -23.07 -12.67
C ASP A 78 -0.80 -22.66 -13.09
N LYS A 79 -1.75 -23.59 -12.97
CA LYS A 79 -3.16 -23.36 -13.27
C LYS A 79 -3.75 -22.23 -12.44
N PHE A 80 -3.35 -22.09 -11.16
CA PHE A 80 -3.88 -21.04 -10.30
C PHE A 80 -3.37 -19.66 -10.70
N ALA A 81 -2.20 -19.55 -11.34
CA ALA A 81 -1.73 -18.28 -11.88
C ALA A 81 -2.63 -17.76 -13.03
N VAL A 82 -3.17 -18.66 -13.86
CA VAL A 82 -4.15 -18.34 -14.89
C VAL A 82 -5.47 -17.91 -14.25
N SER A 83 -6.03 -18.72 -13.35
CA SER A 83 -7.30 -18.40 -12.68
C SER A 83 -7.27 -17.10 -11.89
N ASN A 84 -6.18 -16.83 -11.16
CA ASN A 84 -6.04 -15.55 -10.45
C ASN A 84 -5.93 -14.36 -11.41
N ALA A 85 -5.37 -14.52 -12.61
CA ALA A 85 -5.38 -13.44 -13.61
C ALA A 85 -6.81 -13.09 -14.04
N VAL A 86 -7.68 -14.09 -14.17
CA VAL A 86 -9.13 -13.90 -14.39
C VAL A 86 -9.77 -13.19 -13.21
N PHE A 87 -9.52 -13.65 -11.98
CA PHE A 87 -10.11 -13.07 -10.78
C PHE A 87 -9.68 -11.62 -10.55
N HIS A 88 -8.44 -11.27 -10.90
CA HIS A 88 -7.97 -9.89 -10.87
C HIS A 88 -8.69 -8.99 -11.89
N LEU A 89 -9.13 -9.51 -13.04
CA LEU A 89 -9.95 -8.75 -13.97
C LEU A 89 -11.39 -8.60 -13.46
N ALA A 90 -11.97 -9.69 -12.93
CA ALA A 90 -13.30 -9.67 -12.35
C ALA A 90 -13.39 -8.65 -11.19
N ASP A 91 -12.46 -8.66 -10.24
CA ASP A 91 -12.39 -7.66 -9.16
C ASP A 91 -12.23 -6.23 -9.69
N ALA A 92 -11.48 -6.03 -10.79
CA ALA A 92 -11.35 -4.72 -11.40
C ALA A 92 -12.68 -4.21 -11.99
N TYR A 93 -13.47 -5.09 -12.61
CA TYR A 93 -14.82 -4.77 -13.08
C TYR A 93 -15.78 -4.54 -11.92
N ASP A 94 -15.78 -5.41 -10.90
CA ASP A 94 -16.65 -5.26 -9.72
C ASP A 94 -16.45 -3.89 -9.05
N ARG A 95 -15.18 -3.46 -8.87
CA ARG A 95 -14.86 -2.13 -8.34
C ARG A 95 -15.27 -1.00 -9.28
N PHE A 96 -15.19 -1.20 -10.58
CA PHE A 96 -15.66 -0.23 -11.57
C PHE A 96 -17.18 -0.06 -11.50
N PHE A 97 -17.94 -1.16 -11.46
CA PHE A 97 -19.40 -1.13 -11.34
C PHE A 97 -19.86 -0.52 -10.00
N LYS A 98 -19.10 -0.74 -8.92
CA LYS A 98 -19.31 -0.07 -7.62
C LYS A 98 -18.84 1.39 -7.58
N LYS A 99 -18.41 1.97 -8.71
CA LYS A 99 -17.88 3.35 -8.82
C LYS A 99 -16.68 3.63 -7.91
N GLN A 100 -15.97 2.59 -7.47
CA GLN A 100 -14.77 2.73 -6.61
C GLN A 100 -13.51 2.99 -7.43
N ASN A 101 -13.47 2.50 -8.67
CA ASN A 101 -12.33 2.62 -9.58
C ASN A 101 -12.80 2.98 -11.00
N HIS A 102 -11.85 3.49 -11.80
CA HIS A 102 -12.06 3.69 -13.24
C HIS A 102 -12.05 2.35 -14.00
N PHE A 103 -12.54 2.40 -15.24
CA PHE A 103 -12.62 1.24 -16.13
C PHE A 103 -11.26 0.50 -16.26
N PRO A 104 -11.26 -0.86 -16.28
CA PRO A 104 -10.04 -1.66 -16.40
C PRO A 104 -9.22 -1.35 -17.66
N LYS A 105 -7.89 -1.21 -17.50
CA LYS A 105 -6.95 -0.93 -18.61
C LYS A 105 -6.10 -2.15 -18.94
N PHE A 106 -5.69 -2.26 -20.21
CA PHE A 106 -4.74 -3.28 -20.65
C PHE A 106 -3.42 -3.17 -19.87
N LYS A 107 -2.89 -4.33 -19.47
CA LYS A 107 -1.62 -4.45 -18.78
C LYS A 107 -0.46 -4.42 -19.79
N SER A 108 0.56 -3.62 -19.50
CA SER A 108 1.77 -3.48 -20.30
C SER A 108 2.93 -4.23 -19.67
N LYS A 109 3.75 -4.92 -20.48
CA LYS A 109 5.00 -5.59 -20.00
C LYS A 109 5.95 -4.61 -19.31
N ARG A 110 5.94 -3.33 -19.71
CA ARG A 110 6.86 -2.30 -19.21
C ARG A 110 6.36 -1.62 -17.93
N LYS A 111 5.05 -1.40 -17.81
CA LYS A 111 4.44 -0.60 -16.71
C LYS A 111 3.77 -1.44 -15.63
N SER A 112 3.24 -2.61 -15.99
CA SER A 112 2.48 -3.42 -15.05
C SER A 112 3.40 -4.11 -14.04
N LYS A 113 2.89 -4.27 -12.82
CA LYS A 113 3.57 -5.04 -11.77
C LYS A 113 3.84 -6.45 -12.27
N LYS A 114 5.07 -6.91 -12.09
CA LYS A 114 5.47 -8.29 -12.34
C LYS A 114 5.07 -9.13 -11.14
N SER A 115 3.90 -9.76 -11.21
CA SER A 115 3.41 -10.62 -10.14
C SER A 115 2.45 -11.68 -10.67
N TYR A 116 2.36 -12.80 -9.96
CA TYR A 116 1.29 -13.78 -10.09
C TYR A 116 0.90 -14.30 -8.71
N THR A 117 -0.31 -14.85 -8.61
CA THR A 117 -0.81 -15.48 -7.37
C THR A 117 -1.08 -16.95 -7.66
N THR A 118 -0.65 -17.81 -6.74
CA THR A 118 -0.96 -19.24 -6.71
C THR A 118 -1.72 -19.56 -5.43
N ASN A 119 -2.60 -20.56 -5.46
CA ASN A 119 -3.45 -20.92 -4.33
C ASN A 119 -2.96 -22.21 -3.69
N PHE A 120 -3.16 -22.31 -2.38
CA PHE A 120 -2.87 -23.52 -1.64
C PHE A 120 -3.91 -24.58 -1.90
N THR A 121 -3.45 -25.75 -2.33
CA THR A 121 -4.24 -26.99 -2.44
C THR A 121 -3.31 -28.19 -2.33
N ASN A 122 -3.68 -29.23 -1.59
CA ASN A 122 -2.98 -30.51 -1.55
C ASN A 122 -1.45 -30.37 -1.34
N ASN A 123 -1.02 -29.54 -0.37
CA ASN A 123 0.40 -29.34 -0.03
C ASN A 123 1.31 -28.93 -1.20
N ASN A 124 0.72 -28.27 -2.22
CA ASN A 124 1.45 -27.75 -3.37
C ASN A 124 2.40 -26.58 -3.01
N ILE A 125 2.16 -25.91 -1.87
CA ILE A 125 2.96 -24.83 -1.31
C ILE A 125 3.38 -25.23 0.10
N LEU A 126 4.67 -25.07 0.41
CA LEU A 126 5.23 -25.34 1.74
C LEU A 126 6.22 -24.23 2.10
N ILE A 127 6.28 -23.88 3.38
CA ILE A 127 7.26 -22.94 3.94
C ILE A 127 8.23 -23.77 4.78
N GLY A 128 9.44 -23.95 4.28
CA GLY A 128 10.53 -24.58 5.03
C GLY A 128 11.41 -23.53 5.73
N LYS A 129 12.48 -23.97 6.38
CA LYS A 129 13.39 -23.10 7.15
C LYS A 129 13.99 -21.95 6.31
N ASN A 130 14.46 -22.24 5.10
CA ASN A 130 15.12 -21.27 4.20
C ASN A 130 14.61 -21.37 2.75
N VAL A 131 13.43 -21.94 2.55
CA VAL A 131 12.87 -22.23 1.23
C VAL A 131 11.35 -22.09 1.24
N ILE A 132 10.77 -21.74 0.10
CA ILE A 132 9.34 -21.83 -0.16
C ILE A 132 9.14 -22.72 -1.38
N LYS A 133 8.37 -23.79 -1.23
CA LYS A 133 7.91 -24.63 -2.33
C LYS A 133 6.79 -23.93 -3.07
N LEU A 134 6.90 -23.82 -4.39
CA LEU A 134 5.87 -23.24 -5.25
C LEU A 134 5.51 -24.20 -6.39
N PRO A 135 4.23 -24.28 -6.80
CA PRO A 135 3.79 -25.10 -7.92
C PRO A 135 4.56 -24.76 -9.20
N LYS A 136 4.97 -25.80 -9.95
CA LYS A 136 5.75 -25.71 -11.20
C LYS A 136 7.14 -25.05 -11.11
N VAL A 137 7.46 -24.38 -10.01
CA VAL A 137 8.75 -23.70 -9.77
C VAL A 137 9.67 -24.51 -8.86
N GLY A 138 9.10 -25.33 -7.97
CA GLY A 138 9.86 -26.14 -7.01
C GLY A 138 10.26 -25.35 -5.76
N MET A 139 11.36 -25.77 -5.13
CA MET A 139 11.89 -25.15 -3.90
C MET A 139 12.69 -23.89 -4.23
N VAL A 140 12.20 -22.73 -3.80
CA VAL A 140 12.87 -21.44 -4.01
C VAL A 140 13.52 -21.00 -2.71
N LYS A 141 14.83 -20.71 -2.73
CA LYS A 141 15.54 -20.15 -1.56
C LYS A 141 14.86 -18.87 -1.09
N ALA A 142 14.66 -18.75 0.22
CA ALA A 142 13.91 -17.67 0.85
C ALA A 142 14.51 -17.32 2.22
N VAL A 143 14.41 -16.04 2.60
CA VAL A 143 14.70 -15.61 3.98
C VAL A 143 13.40 -15.58 4.77
N ILE A 144 13.25 -16.56 5.66
CA ILE A 144 12.11 -16.72 6.56
C ILE A 144 12.46 -16.04 7.89
N HIS A 145 12.08 -14.77 7.99
CA HIS A 145 12.38 -13.92 9.16
C HIS A 145 11.33 -14.02 10.26
N LYS A 146 10.20 -14.68 9.99
CA LYS A 146 9.08 -14.87 10.90
C LYS A 146 8.26 -16.05 10.41
N LEU A 147 7.81 -16.93 11.30
CA LEU A 147 6.84 -17.97 10.99
C LEU A 147 5.41 -17.47 11.31
N PRO A 148 4.38 -17.98 10.61
CA PRO A 148 3.00 -17.78 11.04
C PRO A 148 2.75 -18.43 12.40
N LYS A 149 1.66 -18.05 13.08
CA LYS A 149 1.19 -18.82 14.24
C LYS A 149 0.67 -20.18 13.77
N ASP A 150 0.62 -21.17 14.66
CA ASP A 150 0.27 -22.56 14.30
C ASP A 150 -1.18 -22.71 13.83
N ASP A 151 -2.09 -21.87 14.32
CA ASP A 151 -3.51 -21.84 13.95
C ASP A 151 -3.77 -21.18 12.57
N TRP A 152 -2.76 -20.53 11.99
CA TRP A 152 -2.91 -19.80 10.73
C TRP A 152 -2.86 -20.73 9.52
N LYS A 153 -3.93 -20.68 8.71
CA LYS A 153 -4.08 -21.54 7.53
C LYS A 153 -3.59 -20.85 6.27
N LEU A 154 -2.62 -21.43 5.58
CA LEU A 154 -2.09 -20.93 4.30
C LEU A 154 -3.21 -20.91 3.23
N LYS A 155 -3.43 -19.76 2.59
CA LYS A 155 -4.45 -19.57 1.53
C LYS A 155 -3.84 -19.46 0.15
N SER A 156 -2.85 -18.61 0.00
CA SER A 156 -2.25 -18.32 -1.30
C SER A 156 -0.86 -17.69 -1.17
N VAL A 157 -0.11 -17.68 -2.25
CA VAL A 157 1.17 -16.97 -2.36
C VAL A 157 1.15 -16.08 -3.59
N THR A 158 1.38 -14.78 -3.39
CA THR A 158 1.66 -13.85 -4.48
C THR A 158 3.16 -13.65 -4.63
N VAL A 159 3.72 -14.15 -5.73
CA VAL A 159 5.12 -13.88 -6.10
C VAL A 159 5.18 -12.58 -6.87
N SER A 160 6.17 -11.74 -6.57
CA SER A 160 6.39 -10.48 -7.27
C SER A 160 7.86 -10.16 -7.47
N GLN A 161 8.17 -9.41 -8.53
CA GLN A 161 9.51 -8.87 -8.80
C GLN A 161 9.45 -7.34 -8.76
N ASP A 162 10.35 -6.72 -7.99
CA ASP A 162 10.48 -5.25 -7.97
C ASP A 162 11.28 -4.71 -9.18
N SER A 163 11.41 -3.39 -9.24
CA SER A 163 12.11 -2.68 -10.32
C SER A 163 13.64 -2.84 -10.33
N VAL A 164 14.22 -3.42 -9.26
CA VAL A 164 15.65 -3.75 -9.15
C VAL A 164 15.93 -5.19 -9.61
N GLY A 165 14.88 -6.01 -9.77
CA GLY A 165 14.97 -7.42 -10.15
C GLY A 165 14.81 -8.38 -8.97
N ASN A 166 14.41 -7.85 -7.82
CA ASN A 166 14.35 -8.57 -6.57
C ASN A 166 12.97 -9.24 -6.40
N TYR A 167 12.97 -10.56 -6.13
CA TYR A 167 11.76 -11.37 -5.91
C TYR A 167 11.25 -11.42 -4.46
N PHE A 168 9.95 -11.49 -4.29
CA PHE A 168 9.27 -11.60 -3.00
C PHE A 168 8.07 -12.54 -3.09
N ALA A 169 7.82 -13.32 -2.04
CA ALA A 169 6.60 -14.09 -1.84
C ALA A 169 5.78 -13.44 -0.74
N SER A 170 4.58 -12.97 -1.06
CA SER A 170 3.58 -12.56 -0.05
C SER A 170 2.69 -13.76 0.22
N VAL A 171 2.89 -14.41 1.35
CA VAL A 171 2.12 -15.60 1.75
C VAL A 171 0.93 -15.13 2.57
N LEU A 172 -0.28 -15.41 2.08
CA LEU A 172 -1.54 -15.07 2.72
C LEU A 172 -1.99 -16.22 3.61
N PHE A 173 -2.28 -15.90 4.87
CA PHE A 173 -2.86 -16.80 5.85
C PHE A 173 -4.25 -16.31 6.23
N GLY A 174 -5.17 -17.25 6.41
CA GLY A 174 -6.45 -17.02 7.06
C GLY A 174 -6.42 -17.60 8.47
N TYR A 175 -6.95 -16.88 9.44
CA TYR A 175 -7.02 -17.29 10.83
C TYR A 175 -8.32 -16.81 11.45
N GLU A 176 -8.70 -17.39 12.57
CA GLU A 176 -9.84 -16.93 13.36
C GLU A 176 -9.33 -15.83 14.29
N GLN A 177 -9.90 -14.63 14.16
CA GLN A 177 -9.52 -13.52 15.00
C GLN A 177 -10.25 -13.67 16.33
N GLU A 178 -9.47 -13.79 17.40
CA GLU A 178 -9.97 -13.66 18.77
C GLU A 178 -10.49 -12.23 19.01
N ASP A 179 -11.51 -12.11 19.85
CA ASP A 179 -12.01 -10.81 20.29
C ASP A 179 -10.91 -10.13 21.11
N ILE A 180 -10.44 -8.99 20.60
CA ILE A 180 -9.40 -8.20 21.26
C ILE A 180 -10.10 -7.29 22.27
N PRO A 181 -9.83 -7.42 23.59
CA PRO A 181 -10.42 -6.55 24.59
C PRO A 181 -10.14 -5.09 24.25
N SER A 182 -11.20 -4.29 24.16
CA SER A 182 -11.03 -2.87 23.87
C SER A 182 -10.70 -2.10 25.14
N VAL A 183 -9.78 -1.14 25.03
CA VAL A 183 -9.52 -0.16 26.09
C VAL A 183 -10.78 0.66 26.36
N SER A 184 -10.88 1.26 27.56
CA SER A 184 -12.02 2.14 27.88
C SER A 184 -12.07 3.33 26.91
N LYS A 185 -13.27 3.65 26.40
CA LYS A 185 -13.52 4.87 25.62
C LYS A 185 -13.28 6.15 26.42
N SER A 186 -13.30 6.05 27.75
CA SER A 186 -13.01 7.14 28.68
C SER A 186 -11.53 7.20 29.10
N SER A 187 -10.64 6.46 28.43
CA SER A 187 -9.20 6.53 28.71
C SER A 187 -8.69 7.97 28.54
N THR A 188 -7.96 8.46 29.53
CA THR A 188 -7.28 9.76 29.47
C THR A 188 -5.96 9.70 28.69
N ASN A 189 -5.48 8.49 28.36
CA ASN A 189 -4.26 8.27 27.61
C ASN A 189 -4.50 8.41 26.10
N ALA A 190 -4.61 9.67 25.66
CA ALA A 190 -4.99 10.03 24.31
C ALA A 190 -4.04 11.07 23.69
N ILE A 191 -3.92 11.07 22.36
CA ILE A 191 -3.10 12.05 21.62
C ILE A 191 -3.78 12.51 20.33
N GLY A 192 -3.73 13.81 20.06
CA GLY A 192 -4.13 14.40 18.78
C GLY A 192 -2.93 14.63 17.87
N LEU A 193 -3.04 14.30 16.58
CA LEU A 193 -1.99 14.51 15.58
C LEU A 193 -2.49 15.42 14.46
N ASP A 194 -1.95 16.63 14.41
CA ASP A 194 -2.13 17.58 13.30
C ASP A 194 -1.11 17.30 12.19
N TYR A 195 -1.53 17.35 10.93
CA TYR A 195 -0.65 17.07 9.80
C TYR A 195 0.35 18.20 9.58
N LYS A 196 1.63 17.82 9.50
CA LYS A 196 2.71 18.76 9.19
C LYS A 196 3.41 18.34 7.92
N SER A 197 3.32 19.16 6.87
CA SER A 197 4.01 18.92 5.60
C SER A 197 5.54 18.80 5.79
N ASP A 198 6.07 19.57 6.75
CA ASP A 198 7.43 19.48 7.25
C ASP A 198 7.47 18.74 8.60
N GLY A 199 7.74 17.42 8.59
CA GLY A 199 7.96 16.65 9.81
C GLY A 199 6.86 15.67 10.21
N LEU A 200 6.00 15.26 9.27
CA LEU A 200 4.90 14.28 9.41
C LEU A 200 3.69 14.80 10.19
N TYR A 201 3.87 15.16 11.46
CA TYR A 201 2.80 15.69 12.32
C TYR A 201 3.34 16.60 13.44
N MET A 202 2.45 17.41 14.01
CA MET A 202 2.56 18.02 15.34
C MET A 202 1.58 17.31 16.28
N ASP A 203 2.01 16.92 17.49
CA ASP A 203 1.11 16.31 18.48
C ASP A 203 0.57 17.32 19.49
N SER A 204 -0.49 16.92 20.20
CA SER A 204 -1.16 17.74 21.21
C SER A 204 -0.28 18.05 22.44
N ASN A 205 0.86 17.37 22.58
CA ASN A 205 1.88 17.67 23.60
C ASN A 205 2.94 18.66 23.09
N GLY A 206 2.80 19.17 21.86
CA GLY A 206 3.72 20.15 21.25
C GLY A 206 4.96 19.52 20.59
N ASN A 207 5.04 18.19 20.50
CA ASN A 207 6.18 17.52 19.89
C ASN A 207 5.97 17.29 18.39
N LYS A 208 7.06 17.40 17.63
CA LYS A 208 7.10 17.06 16.20
C LYS A 208 7.51 15.60 16.03
N ALA A 209 7.05 14.93 14.97
CA ALA A 209 7.35 13.51 14.77
C ALA A 209 8.85 13.20 14.54
N GLY A 210 9.68 14.19 14.19
CA GLY A 210 11.14 14.02 14.04
C GLY A 210 11.57 13.17 12.85
N VAL A 211 10.73 13.05 11.81
CA VAL A 211 10.98 12.14 10.68
C VAL A 211 11.99 12.72 9.68
N HIS A 212 12.96 11.89 9.28
CA HIS A 212 13.95 12.19 8.23
C HIS A 212 13.32 12.44 6.85
N LYS A 213 13.89 13.40 6.11
CA LYS A 213 13.49 13.73 4.73
C LYS A 213 14.31 12.91 3.73
N TYR A 214 14.17 11.59 3.77
CA TYR A 214 15.01 10.63 3.02
C TYR A 214 15.13 10.93 1.52
N TYR A 215 14.07 11.41 0.87
CA TYR A 215 14.14 11.79 -0.54
C TYR A 215 15.00 13.05 -0.75
N ARG A 216 14.85 14.07 0.10
CA ARG A 216 15.66 15.30 0.03
C ARG A 216 17.14 14.99 0.26
N GLU A 217 17.45 14.17 1.26
CA GLU A 217 18.82 13.70 1.56
C GLU A 217 19.43 12.96 0.35
N SER A 218 18.63 12.14 -0.33
CA SER A 218 19.07 11.38 -1.52
C SER A 218 19.02 12.17 -2.83
N HIS A 219 18.53 13.41 -2.83
CA HIS A 219 18.18 14.15 -4.05
C HIS A 219 19.38 14.39 -4.97
N LYS A 220 20.51 14.86 -4.42
CA LYS A 220 21.75 15.10 -5.21
C LYS A 220 22.20 13.82 -5.91
N LYS A 221 22.20 12.70 -5.19
CA LYS A 221 22.58 11.38 -5.73
C LYS A 221 21.60 10.91 -6.79
N LEU A 222 20.29 11.06 -6.54
CA LEU A 222 19.23 10.67 -7.47
C LEU A 222 19.31 11.46 -8.78
N ALA A 223 19.42 12.80 -8.71
CA ALA A 223 19.54 13.69 -9.86
C ALA A 223 20.75 13.32 -10.73
N LYS A 224 21.91 13.06 -10.11
CA LYS A 224 23.12 12.60 -10.82
C LYS A 224 22.88 11.30 -11.58
N GLN A 225 22.24 10.31 -10.95
CA GLN A 225 21.97 9.03 -11.62
C GLN A 225 20.88 9.11 -12.70
N GLN A 226 19.89 9.98 -12.54
CA GLN A 226 18.87 10.26 -13.54
C GLN A 226 19.45 10.96 -14.76
N ARG A 227 20.34 11.95 -14.58
CA ARG A 227 21.07 12.60 -15.69
C ARG A 227 21.94 11.61 -16.46
N ARG A 228 22.58 10.66 -15.77
CA ARG A 228 23.32 9.57 -16.42
C ARG A 228 22.40 8.65 -17.22
N LEU A 229 21.19 8.38 -16.72
CA LEU A 229 20.20 7.53 -17.39
C LEU A 229 19.66 8.20 -18.66
N SER A 230 19.36 9.50 -18.62
CA SER A 230 18.84 10.24 -19.79
C SER A 230 19.84 10.32 -20.94
N ARG A 231 21.14 10.20 -20.65
CA ARG A 231 22.22 10.16 -21.65
C ARG A 231 22.51 8.74 -22.20
N LYS A 232 21.85 7.68 -21.73
CA LYS A 232 22.06 6.32 -22.26
C LYS A 232 21.24 6.10 -23.53
N ALA A 233 21.83 5.39 -24.50
CA ALA A 233 21.13 4.98 -25.72
C ALA A 233 19.84 4.21 -25.39
N GLY A 234 18.72 4.64 -25.98
CA GLY A 234 17.39 4.12 -25.68
C GLY A 234 16.59 4.92 -24.65
N SER A 235 17.12 6.06 -24.20
CA SER A 235 16.47 6.95 -23.24
C SER A 235 15.31 7.74 -23.83
N LYS A 236 15.35 8.04 -25.14
CA LYS A 236 14.26 8.77 -25.80
C LYS A 236 13.05 7.87 -26.01
N LYS A 237 11.91 8.51 -26.25
CA LYS A 237 10.66 7.82 -26.59
C LYS A 237 10.88 7.07 -27.92
N ASN A 238 10.32 5.87 -28.01
CA ASN A 238 10.39 4.98 -29.19
C ASN A 238 11.77 4.39 -29.55
N GLU A 239 12.85 4.70 -28.82
CA GLU A 239 14.14 4.03 -29.04
C GLU A 239 14.22 2.65 -28.35
N THR A 240 14.95 1.75 -29.01
CA THR A 240 15.36 0.46 -28.45
C THR A 240 16.33 0.68 -27.29
N LYS A 241 16.03 0.09 -26.13
CA LYS A 241 16.80 0.27 -24.90
C LYS A 241 18.04 -0.60 -24.88
N SER A 242 19.20 0.03 -24.80
CA SER A 242 20.48 -0.67 -24.65
C SER A 242 20.59 -1.42 -23.32
N SER A 243 21.45 -2.44 -23.25
CA SER A 243 21.78 -3.12 -21.99
C SER A 243 22.29 -2.13 -20.93
N ASN A 244 23.09 -1.14 -21.36
CA ASN A 244 23.62 -0.09 -20.50
C ASN A 244 22.52 0.84 -19.93
N TYR A 245 21.47 1.12 -20.70
CA TYR A 245 20.29 1.82 -20.19
C TYR A 245 19.65 1.03 -19.04
N PHE A 246 19.42 -0.28 -19.22
CA PHE A 246 18.83 -1.11 -18.17
C PHE A 246 19.71 -1.22 -16.93
N LYS A 247 21.04 -1.35 -17.10
CA LYS A 247 22.01 -1.32 -15.99
C LYS A 247 21.91 -0.01 -15.20
N GLN A 248 21.85 1.13 -15.89
CA GLN A 248 21.74 2.44 -15.25
C GLN A 248 20.36 2.65 -14.59
N MET A 249 19.28 2.18 -15.22
CA MET A 249 17.92 2.23 -14.69
C MET A 249 17.83 1.46 -13.36
N ARG A 250 18.46 0.29 -13.26
CA ARG A 250 18.55 -0.46 -11.99
C ARG A 250 19.27 0.34 -10.90
N LYS A 251 20.31 1.13 -11.21
CA LYS A 251 20.99 1.99 -10.23
C LYS A 251 20.06 3.08 -9.69
N VAL A 252 19.27 3.71 -10.57
CA VAL A 252 18.23 4.68 -10.17
C VAL A 252 17.18 4.00 -9.29
N ASN A 253 16.68 2.84 -9.70
CA ASN A 253 15.68 2.07 -8.95
C ASN A 253 16.18 1.63 -7.56
N ARG A 254 17.48 1.33 -7.41
CA ARG A 254 18.08 1.03 -6.10
C ARG A 254 18.02 2.23 -5.14
N ILE A 255 18.22 3.45 -5.64
CA ILE A 255 18.11 4.67 -4.81
C ILE A 255 16.65 4.86 -4.38
N TYR A 256 15.71 4.79 -5.31
CA TYR A 256 14.28 4.87 -4.98
C TYR A 256 13.85 3.81 -3.97
N ARG A 257 14.31 2.57 -4.14
CA ARG A 257 14.04 1.50 -3.19
C ARG A 257 14.64 1.79 -1.81
N LYS A 258 15.87 2.32 -1.74
CA LYS A 258 16.48 2.70 -0.45
C LYS A 258 15.62 3.74 0.27
N ILE A 259 15.21 4.80 -0.42
CA ILE A 259 14.33 5.86 0.11
C ILE A 259 13.01 5.25 0.62
N ALA A 260 12.35 4.41 -0.20
CA ALA A 260 11.10 3.77 0.17
C ALA A 260 11.25 2.85 1.40
N ASN A 261 12.34 2.08 1.48
CA ASN A 261 12.60 1.20 2.61
C ASN A 261 12.90 1.98 3.90
N GLN A 262 13.71 3.05 3.84
CA GLN A 262 13.99 3.90 4.99
C GLN A 262 12.71 4.56 5.51
N ARG A 263 11.86 5.05 4.61
CA ARG A 263 10.55 5.63 4.96
C ARG A 263 9.64 4.59 5.62
N LEU A 264 9.52 3.40 5.03
CA LEU A 264 8.73 2.30 5.59
C LEU A 264 9.21 1.92 6.99
N ASP A 265 10.52 1.75 7.18
CA ASP A 265 11.11 1.44 8.48
C ASP A 265 10.78 2.52 9.53
N SER A 266 11.01 3.79 9.19
CA SER A 266 10.69 4.93 10.04
C SER A 266 9.23 4.96 10.45
N PHE A 267 8.30 4.74 9.52
CA PHE A 267 6.86 4.77 9.82
C PHE A 267 6.42 3.55 10.61
N HIS A 268 6.98 2.37 10.34
CA HIS A 268 6.70 1.21 11.17
C HIS A 268 7.17 1.44 12.61
N LYS A 269 8.36 1.99 12.83
CA LYS A 269 8.84 2.33 14.17
C LYS A 269 7.93 3.35 14.84
N LYS A 270 7.66 4.49 14.19
CA LYS A 270 6.86 5.57 14.79
C LYS A 270 5.42 5.17 15.07
N SER A 271 4.75 4.47 14.15
CA SER A 271 3.39 4.00 14.39
C SER A 271 3.31 2.89 15.44
N THR A 272 4.37 2.07 15.62
CA THR A 272 4.41 1.11 16.75
C THR A 272 4.62 1.85 18.07
N GLU A 273 5.54 2.81 18.11
CA GLU A 273 5.80 3.65 19.28
C GLU A 273 4.51 4.30 19.80
N ILE A 274 3.78 5.00 18.92
CA ILE A 274 2.51 5.65 19.29
C ILE A 274 1.46 4.62 19.73
N ALA A 275 1.29 3.52 18.99
CA ALA A 275 0.31 2.49 19.33
C ALA A 275 0.63 1.76 20.65
N ASN A 276 1.89 1.74 21.06
CA ASN A 276 2.30 1.22 22.37
C ASN A 276 2.02 2.23 23.48
N GLN A 277 2.25 3.52 23.24
CA GLN A 277 2.13 4.58 24.25
C GLN A 277 0.68 5.01 24.54
N TYR A 278 -0.14 5.20 23.50
CA TYR A 278 -1.47 5.81 23.63
C TYR A 278 -2.59 4.81 23.38
N ASP A 279 -3.73 4.99 24.04
CA ASP A 279 -4.93 4.16 23.88
C ASP A 279 -5.90 4.71 22.84
N ILE A 280 -5.92 6.04 22.71
CA ILE A 280 -6.75 6.76 21.74
C ILE A 280 -5.85 7.67 20.93
N VAL A 281 -5.95 7.59 19.61
CA VAL A 281 -5.24 8.49 18.70
C VAL A 281 -6.24 9.17 17.77
N CYS A 282 -6.26 10.49 17.82
CA CYS A 282 -7.14 11.34 17.03
C CYS A 282 -6.34 12.01 15.92
N VAL A 283 -6.84 11.95 14.67
CA VAL A 283 -6.20 12.55 13.50
C VAL A 283 -7.23 13.20 12.61
N GLU A 284 -6.82 14.15 11.76
CA GLU A 284 -7.69 14.68 10.70
C GLU A 284 -7.83 13.70 9.52
N ASP A 285 -9.03 13.62 8.94
CA ASP A 285 -9.28 12.86 7.72
C ASP A 285 -8.84 13.63 6.47
N LEU A 286 -7.54 13.75 6.25
CA LEU A 286 -7.01 14.50 5.12
C LEU A 286 -7.07 13.72 3.80
N ASP A 287 -7.61 14.37 2.76
CA ASP A 287 -7.45 13.90 1.39
C ASP A 287 -6.03 14.22 0.89
N MET A 288 -5.09 13.32 1.22
CA MET A 288 -3.69 13.41 0.81
C MET A 288 -3.51 13.48 -0.72
N LYS A 289 -4.48 12.98 -1.52
CA LYS A 289 -4.41 13.10 -2.98
C LYS A 289 -4.74 14.51 -3.41
N ALA A 290 -5.77 15.12 -2.83
CA ALA A 290 -6.11 16.52 -3.07
C ALA A 290 -4.95 17.46 -2.66
N ILE A 291 -4.37 17.25 -1.48
CA ILE A 291 -3.23 18.04 -0.96
C ILE A 291 -1.95 17.83 -1.79
N GLY A 292 -1.77 16.66 -2.39
CA GLY A 292 -0.62 16.33 -3.24
C GLY A 292 -0.68 16.89 -4.68
N ASN A 293 -1.82 17.45 -5.11
CA ASN A 293 -1.99 17.94 -6.47
C ASN A 293 -1.23 19.24 -6.74
N LYS A 294 -0.87 19.48 -8.01
CA LYS A 294 0.07 20.50 -8.47
C LYS A 294 -0.30 21.97 -8.13
N GLY A 295 -1.54 22.26 -7.75
CA GLY A 295 -2.00 23.63 -7.49
C GLY A 295 -1.35 24.33 -6.30
N PHE A 296 -0.89 23.57 -5.29
CA PHE A 296 -0.37 24.14 -4.02
C PHE A 296 1.16 24.21 -3.93
N GLY A 297 1.92 23.86 -4.98
CA GLY A 297 3.40 23.89 -4.95
C GLY A 297 4.08 22.88 -4.01
N ASN A 298 3.33 22.21 -3.13
CA ASN A 298 3.82 21.33 -2.07
C ASN A 298 3.92 19.85 -2.45
N GLY A 299 3.56 19.46 -3.69
CA GLY A 299 3.47 18.05 -4.09
C GLY A 299 4.73 17.23 -3.77
N LYS A 300 5.93 17.78 -3.98
CA LYS A 300 7.19 17.08 -3.68
C LYS A 300 7.39 16.84 -2.18
N ALA A 301 6.99 17.77 -1.33
CA ALA A 301 7.07 17.63 0.13
C ALA A 301 5.98 16.67 0.64
N THR A 302 4.74 16.82 0.18
CA THR A 302 3.60 15.95 0.55
C THR A 302 3.83 14.48 0.15
N PHE A 303 4.32 14.23 -1.07
CA PHE A 303 4.65 12.87 -1.52
C PHE A 303 5.90 12.29 -0.84
N ASP A 304 6.81 13.14 -0.33
CA ASP A 304 7.93 12.67 0.49
C ASP A 304 7.47 12.33 1.92
N ASN A 305 6.54 13.12 2.46
CA ASN A 305 6.03 13.02 3.81
C ASN A 305 5.28 11.71 4.08
N GLY A 306 4.48 11.20 3.12
CA GLY A 306 3.90 9.85 3.22
C GLY A 306 2.88 9.62 4.34
N TYR A 307 2.28 10.69 4.89
CA TYR A 307 1.32 10.66 6.00
C TYR A 307 0.22 9.60 5.86
N GLY A 308 -0.44 9.49 4.70
CA GLY A 308 -1.49 8.48 4.51
C GLY A 308 -1.00 7.03 4.68
N MET A 309 0.27 6.73 4.36
CA MET A 309 0.86 5.42 4.63
C MET A 309 1.07 5.21 6.13
N PHE A 310 1.51 6.25 6.84
CA PHE A 310 1.67 6.23 8.29
C PHE A 310 0.32 6.05 9.01
N LEU A 311 -0.73 6.78 8.62
CA LEU A 311 -2.07 6.64 9.20
C LEU A 311 -2.64 5.23 9.02
N ASN A 312 -2.48 4.63 7.83
CA ASN A 312 -2.88 3.24 7.61
C ASN A 312 -2.14 2.27 8.54
N MET A 313 -0.86 2.54 8.82
CA MET A 313 -0.08 1.72 9.75
C MET A 313 -0.52 1.88 11.20
N LEU A 314 -0.87 3.11 11.58
CA LEU A 314 -1.34 3.41 12.91
C LEU A 314 -2.71 2.79 13.16
N ASP A 315 -3.64 2.90 12.20
CA ASP A 315 -4.99 2.34 12.26
C ASP A 315 -4.97 0.83 12.54
N TYR A 316 -4.28 0.03 11.69
CA TYR A 316 -4.28 -1.42 11.92
C TYR A 316 -3.56 -1.80 13.22
N LYS A 317 -2.55 -1.05 13.67
CA LYS A 317 -1.80 -1.36 14.90
C LYS A 317 -2.58 -1.04 16.16
N LEU A 318 -3.38 0.02 16.17
CA LEU A 318 -4.29 0.34 17.26
C LEU A 318 -5.40 -0.70 17.33
N LYS A 319 -6.02 -1.04 16.19
CA LYS A 319 -7.02 -2.11 16.11
C LYS A 319 -6.51 -3.47 16.60
N GLU A 320 -5.29 -3.86 16.21
CA GLU A 320 -4.63 -5.10 16.68
C GLU A 320 -4.35 -5.09 18.21
N ARG A 321 -4.51 -3.96 18.89
CA ARG A 321 -4.32 -3.79 20.35
C ARG A 321 -5.61 -3.45 21.10
N GLY A 322 -6.78 -3.45 20.43
CA GLY A 322 -8.04 -3.04 21.06
C GLY A 322 -8.11 -1.54 21.37
N LYS A 323 -7.32 -0.74 20.64
CA LYS A 323 -7.19 0.72 20.84
C LYS A 323 -7.93 1.50 19.77
N TYR A 324 -8.21 2.77 20.03
CA TYR A 324 -9.04 3.60 19.15
C TYR A 324 -8.20 4.48 18.22
N PHE A 325 -8.55 4.44 16.94
CA PHE A 325 -8.06 5.37 15.93
C PHE A 325 -9.25 6.19 15.43
N VAL A 326 -9.31 7.45 15.82
CA VAL A 326 -10.43 8.35 15.55
C VAL A 326 -10.04 9.35 14.49
N LYS A 327 -10.88 9.47 13.46
CA LYS A 327 -10.71 10.46 12.41
C LYS A 327 -11.71 11.59 12.60
N VAL A 328 -11.20 12.80 12.74
CA VAL A 328 -11.98 14.03 12.77
C VAL A 328 -12.25 14.47 11.32
N ASP A 329 -13.43 15.03 11.09
CA ASP A 329 -13.82 15.49 9.76
C ASP A 329 -12.85 16.57 9.23
N LYS A 330 -12.55 16.51 7.94
CA LYS A 330 -11.58 17.42 7.28
C LYS A 330 -12.01 18.89 7.24
N TRP A 331 -13.30 19.16 7.44
CA TRP A 331 -13.87 20.51 7.47
C TRP A 331 -13.94 21.06 8.90
N TYR A 332 -13.61 20.25 9.91
CA TYR A 332 -13.47 20.73 11.27
C TYR A 332 -12.36 21.78 11.35
N PRO A 333 -12.65 23.02 11.81
CA PRO A 333 -11.71 24.14 11.71
C PRO A 333 -10.69 24.13 12.86
N SER A 334 -10.00 23.00 13.05
CA SER A 334 -9.02 22.72 14.12
C SER A 334 -7.99 23.84 14.31
N SER A 335 -7.44 24.37 13.21
CA SER A 335 -6.42 25.42 13.22
C SER A 335 -6.96 26.84 13.45
N GLN A 336 -8.27 27.03 13.38
CA GLN A 336 -8.93 28.33 13.51
C GLN A 336 -9.63 28.51 14.87
N ILE A 337 -10.03 27.41 15.51
CA ILE A 337 -10.59 27.42 16.86
C ILE A 337 -9.48 27.64 17.89
N CYS A 338 -9.70 28.50 18.88
CA CYS A 338 -8.83 28.59 20.05
C CYS A 338 -9.12 27.42 20.98
N HIS A 339 -8.12 26.60 21.30
CA HIS A 339 -8.33 25.46 22.20
C HIS A 339 -8.67 25.88 23.65
N CYS A 340 -8.32 27.11 24.07
CA CYS A 340 -8.61 27.59 25.43
C CYS A 340 -10.06 28.05 25.61
N CYS A 341 -10.61 28.80 24.64
CA CYS A 341 -11.91 29.47 24.79
C CYS A 341 -12.94 29.13 23.71
N GLY A 342 -12.57 28.36 22.68
CA GLY A 342 -13.46 27.97 21.59
C GLY A 342 -13.74 29.05 20.53
N SER A 343 -13.21 30.27 20.67
CA SER A 343 -13.42 31.33 19.68
C SER A 343 -12.83 30.94 18.33
N VAL A 344 -13.54 31.26 17.25
CA VAL A 344 -13.10 30.98 15.88
C VAL A 344 -12.45 32.22 15.29
N LYS A 345 -11.23 32.06 14.77
CA LYS A 345 -10.48 33.11 14.07
C LYS A 345 -10.02 32.61 12.71
N LYS A 346 -10.29 33.38 11.66
CA LYS A 346 -9.80 33.07 10.32
C LYS A 346 -8.30 33.34 10.24
N LEU A 347 -7.54 32.31 9.86
CA LEU A 347 -6.08 32.38 9.69
C LEU A 347 -5.69 31.94 8.28
N ASP A 348 -4.65 32.55 7.74
CA ASP A 348 -4.03 32.14 6.49
C ASP A 348 -2.97 31.05 6.74
N LEU A 349 -2.63 30.31 5.67
CA LEU A 349 -1.59 29.26 5.75
C LEU A 349 -0.22 29.78 6.24
N LYS A 350 0.09 31.05 5.95
CA LYS A 350 1.33 31.73 6.37
C LYS A 350 1.38 32.04 7.87
N ASP A 351 0.23 32.08 8.55
CA ASP A 351 0.16 32.42 9.97
C ASP A 351 0.58 31.20 10.78
N ARG A 352 1.79 31.24 11.35
CA ARG A 352 2.37 30.11 12.10
C ARG A 352 2.11 30.21 13.60
N VAL A 353 1.77 31.41 14.08
CA VAL A 353 1.44 31.70 15.47
C VAL A 353 -0.06 31.95 15.57
N TYR A 354 -0.69 31.34 16.57
CA TYR A 354 -2.08 31.60 16.94
C TYR A 354 -2.08 32.59 18.09
N THR A 355 -2.82 33.69 17.96
CA THR A 355 -3.03 34.69 19.01
C THR A 355 -4.52 34.92 19.18
N CYS A 356 -5.01 34.70 20.39
CA CYS A 356 -6.41 34.81 20.79
C CYS A 356 -6.66 35.97 21.75
N ASP A 357 -7.85 36.55 21.70
CA ASP A 357 -8.27 37.61 22.62
C ASP A 357 -8.44 37.11 24.07
N CYS A 358 -8.54 35.79 24.28
CA CYS A 358 -8.53 35.19 25.62
C CYS A 358 -7.13 35.16 26.27
N GLY A 359 -6.11 35.72 25.61
CA GLY A 359 -4.73 35.77 26.08
C GLY A 359 -3.84 34.62 25.60
N TYR A 360 -4.37 33.58 24.96
CA TYR A 360 -3.55 32.48 24.44
C TYR A 360 -2.71 32.93 23.24
N THR A 361 -1.40 32.65 23.30
CA THR A 361 -0.47 32.78 22.17
C THR A 361 0.42 31.54 22.06
N GLY A 362 0.51 30.92 20.88
CA GLY A 362 1.32 29.71 20.68
C GLY A 362 1.45 29.26 19.23
N ASP A 363 2.06 28.08 19.00
CA ASP A 363 2.18 27.49 17.65
C ASP A 363 0.79 27.05 17.14
N ARG A 364 0.43 27.45 15.91
CA ARG A 364 -0.87 27.15 15.32
C ARG A 364 -1.11 25.65 15.14
N ASP A 365 -0.10 24.91 14.73
CA ASP A 365 -0.22 23.46 14.50
C ASP A 365 -0.37 22.72 15.85
N HIS A 366 0.24 23.23 16.94
CA HIS A 366 0.01 22.69 18.29
C HIS A 366 -1.41 22.95 18.77
N ASN A 367 -1.92 24.18 18.61
CA ASN A 367 -3.31 24.51 18.88
C ASN A 367 -4.28 23.60 18.10
N ALA A 368 -4.02 23.38 16.80
CA ALA A 368 -4.79 22.47 15.97
C ALA A 368 -4.77 21.03 16.52
N ALA A 369 -3.60 20.52 16.92
CA ALA A 369 -3.46 19.18 17.48
C ALA A 369 -4.27 18.98 18.78
N ILE A 370 -4.34 20.01 19.64
CA ILE A 370 -5.19 19.98 20.84
C ILE A 370 -6.66 19.93 20.45
N ASN A 371 -7.11 20.76 19.51
CA ASN A 371 -8.50 20.74 19.05
C ASN A 371 -8.90 19.42 18.39
N ILE A 372 -8.00 18.80 17.60
CA ILE A 372 -8.21 17.47 17.01
C ILE A 372 -8.38 16.41 18.09
N LEU A 373 -7.59 16.47 19.16
CA LEU A 373 -7.74 15.58 20.31
C LEU A 373 -9.12 15.76 20.95
N THR A 374 -9.49 16.99 21.29
CA THR A 374 -10.77 17.31 21.93
C THR A 374 -11.96 16.82 21.09
N GLU A 375 -11.97 17.13 19.80
CA GLU A 375 -13.05 16.73 18.90
C GLU A 375 -13.07 15.21 18.68
N GLY A 376 -11.91 14.57 18.55
CA GLY A 376 -11.82 13.12 18.43
C GLY A 376 -12.34 12.38 19.67
N LEU A 377 -12.05 12.89 20.88
CA LEU A 377 -12.61 12.33 22.11
C LEU A 377 -14.12 12.51 22.19
N ARG A 378 -14.64 13.69 21.81
CA ARG A 378 -16.09 13.95 21.72
C ARG A 378 -16.78 12.96 20.78
N ILE A 379 -16.21 12.74 19.59
CA ILE A 379 -16.72 11.76 18.61
C ILE A 379 -16.71 10.35 19.21
N LEU A 380 -15.61 9.94 19.83
CA LEU A 380 -15.48 8.59 20.40
C LEU A 380 -16.51 8.32 21.51
N GLN A 381 -16.80 9.32 22.36
CA GLN A 381 -17.79 9.20 23.42
C GLN A 381 -19.24 9.13 22.90
N SER A 382 -19.48 9.62 21.69
CA SER A 382 -20.80 9.57 21.03
C SER A 382 -21.07 8.26 20.26
N LEU A 383 -20.04 7.43 20.08
CA LEU A 383 -20.14 6.06 19.53
C LEU A 383 -20.41 5.06 20.64
#